data_AF-A0A1G0N480-F1
#
_entry.id   AF-A0A1G0N480-F1
#
_cell.length_a   1.000
_cell.length_b   1.000
_cell.length_c   1.000
_cell.angle_alpha   90.00
_cell.angle_beta   90.00
_cell.angle_gamma   90.00
#
_symmetry.space_group_name_H-M   'P 1'
#
loop_
_entity.id
_entity.type
_entity.pdbx_description
1 polymer ?
#
loop_
_entity_poly.entity_id
_entity_poly.type
_entity_poly.pdbx_seq_one_letter_code
_entity_poly.pdbx_strand_id
1 'polypeptide(L)'
;MADMITWGIWISLFVFSYFIGTYREKAHLKNIVEREKALVSLPALTLKFAEDRPVVKTELVMGSVVIGGDFFKQTVAGLASLFGMRISVAEAMMDRARREAILRMKEKAVGADAILNVRFEGMKIGERKKITGIEALACGTAVYYAK
;
A
#
# COMPACT_ATOMS: atom_id res chain seq x y z
N MET A 1 40.59 -21.29 6.78
CA MET A 1 40.69 -19.87 6.34
C MET A 1 39.67 -19.53 5.26
N ALA A 2 39.54 -20.35 4.20
CA ALA A 2 38.55 -20.13 3.14
C ALA A 2 37.10 -20.02 3.65
N ASP A 3 36.72 -20.86 4.62
CA ASP A 3 35.36 -20.82 5.20
C ASP A 3 35.08 -19.52 5.95
N MET A 4 36.06 -18.97 6.69
CA MET A 4 35.85 -17.73 7.43
C MET A 4 35.60 -16.53 6.51
N ILE A 5 36.20 -16.55 5.32
CA ILE A 5 36.01 -15.51 4.30
C ILE A 5 34.63 -15.66 3.64
N THR A 6 34.20 -16.89 3.31
CA THR A 6 32.87 -17.11 2.71
C THR A 6 31.75 -16.72 3.67
N TRP A 7 31.85 -17.09 4.95
CA TRP A 7 30.90 -16.66 5.98
C TRP A 7 30.86 -15.14 6.14
N GLY A 8 32.02 -14.46 6.10
CA GLY A 8 32.09 -13.00 6.13
C GLY A 8 31.35 -12.34 4.96
N ILE A 9 31.50 -12.89 3.75
CA ILE A 9 30.79 -12.42 2.55
C ILE A 9 29.28 -12.58 2.71
N TRP A 10 28.81 -13.76 3.11
CA TRP A 10 27.37 -14.02 3.31
C TRP A 10 26.74 -13.08 4.34
N ILE A 11 27.40 -12.86 5.47
CA ILE A 11 26.93 -11.93 6.50
C ILE A 11 26.88 -10.51 5.96
N SER A 12 27.90 -10.07 5.23
CA SER A 12 27.93 -8.71 4.66
C SER A 12 26.78 -8.48 3.66
N LEU A 13 26.51 -9.45 2.79
CA LEU A 13 25.40 -9.38 1.82
C LEU A 13 24.04 -9.36 2.53
N PHE A 14 23.90 -10.14 3.60
CA PHE A 14 22.67 -10.18 4.40
C PHE A 14 22.40 -8.83 5.06
N VAL A 15 23.42 -8.25 5.71
CA VAL A 15 23.33 -6.93 6.35
C VAL A 15 23.01 -5.85 5.33
N PHE A 16 23.70 -5.85 4.18
CA PHE A 16 23.49 -4.87 3.13
C PHE A 16 22.07 -4.95 2.53
N SER A 17 21.57 -6.16 2.30
CA SER A 17 20.21 -6.41 1.82
C SER A 17 19.15 -5.89 2.80
N TYR A 18 19.35 -6.10 4.11
CA TYR A 18 18.46 -5.59 5.15
C TYR A 18 18.38 -4.06 5.15
N PHE A 19 19.52 -3.37 5.05
CA PHE A 19 19.57 -1.91 5.02
C PHE A 19 18.90 -1.34 3.78
N ILE A 20 19.15 -1.91 2.60
CA ILE A 20 18.50 -1.49 1.36
C ILE A 20 16.98 -1.69 1.44
N GLY A 21 16.53 -2.87 1.91
CA GLY A 21 15.11 -3.17 2.06
C GLY A 21 14.41 -2.14 2.96
N THR A 22 14.99 -1.89 4.14
CA THR A 22 14.49 -0.92 5.12
C THR A 22 14.48 0.50 4.55
N TYR A 23 15.52 0.91 3.82
CA TYR A 23 15.60 2.22 3.20
C TYR A 23 14.50 2.41 2.14
N ARG A 24 14.33 1.45 1.23
CA ARG A 24 13.32 1.51 0.16
C ARG A 24 11.91 1.55 0.72
N GLU A 25 11.63 0.81 1.80
CA GLU A 25 10.34 0.85 2.45
C GLU A 25 10.06 2.22 3.09
N LYS A 26 11.02 2.79 3.83
CA LYS A 26 10.88 4.13 4.41
C LYS A 26 10.68 5.18 3.33
N ALA A 27 11.45 5.11 2.25
CA ALA A 27 11.31 6.02 1.11
C ALA A 27 9.93 5.90 0.46
N HIS A 28 9.41 4.69 0.30
CA HIS A 28 8.08 4.46 -0.25
C HIS A 28 6.97 4.99 0.68
N LEU A 29 7.07 4.77 1.98
CA LEU A 29 6.13 5.36 2.96
C LEU A 29 6.15 6.89 2.94
N LYS A 30 7.34 7.48 2.81
CA LYS A 30 7.48 8.94 2.67
C LYS A 30 6.76 9.44 1.41
N ASN A 31 6.96 8.75 0.27
CA ASN A 31 6.29 9.08 -0.99
C ASN A 31 4.76 8.99 -0.89
N ILE A 32 4.22 7.97 -0.20
CA ILE A 32 2.77 7.85 0.08
C ILE A 32 2.26 9.09 0.82
N VAL A 33 2.94 9.48 1.90
CA VAL A 33 2.53 10.65 2.72
C VAL A 33 2.57 11.94 1.92
N GLU A 34 3.57 12.12 1.06
CA GLU A 34 3.68 13.30 0.19
C GLU A 34 2.51 13.36 -0.82
N ARG A 35 2.17 12.23 -1.45
CA ARG A 35 1.05 12.14 -2.40
C ARG A 35 -0.32 12.30 -1.73
N GLU A 36 -0.48 11.81 -0.51
CA GLU A 36 -1.71 12.02 0.27
C GLU A 36 -1.96 13.50 0.55
N LYS A 37 -0.89 14.24 0.92
CA LYS A 37 -0.98 15.69 1.12
C LYS A 37 -1.30 16.41 -0.19
N ALA A 38 -0.66 16.02 -1.29
CA ALA A 38 -0.90 16.64 -2.59
C ALA A 38 -2.34 16.44 -3.09
N LEU A 39 -2.96 15.30 -2.76
CA LEU A 39 -4.30 14.93 -3.23
C LEU A 39 -5.40 15.17 -2.18
N VAL A 40 -5.10 15.86 -1.08
CA VAL A 40 -6.06 16.06 0.03
C VAL A 40 -7.35 16.78 -0.41
N SER A 41 -7.25 17.64 -1.43
CA SER A 41 -8.38 18.40 -1.98
C SER A 41 -9.38 17.55 -2.75
N LEU A 42 -9.03 16.32 -3.15
CA LEU A 42 -9.92 15.40 -3.86
C LEU A 42 -10.55 14.42 -2.85
N PRO A 43 -11.80 14.63 -2.41
CA PRO A 43 -12.45 13.73 -1.47
C PRO A 43 -12.76 12.37 -2.13
N ALA A 44 -12.47 11.29 -1.40
CA ALA A 44 -12.80 9.92 -1.79
C ALA A 44 -13.79 9.36 -0.76
N LEU A 45 -15.07 9.30 -1.13
CA LEU A 45 -16.19 9.04 -0.24
C LEU A 45 -16.82 7.68 -0.55
N THR A 46 -17.23 6.97 0.49
CA THR A 46 -17.98 5.70 0.37
C THR A 46 -19.47 5.91 0.09
N LEU A 47 -19.93 7.17 0.17
CA LEU A 47 -21.30 7.61 -0.07
C LEU A 47 -21.72 7.33 -1.52
N LYS A 48 -22.97 6.91 -1.70
CA LYS A 48 -23.53 6.59 -3.03
C LYS A 48 -24.06 7.80 -3.77
N PHE A 49 -24.52 8.81 -3.04
CA PHE A 49 -25.22 9.95 -3.64
C PHE A 49 -24.28 11.13 -3.79
N ALA A 50 -24.35 11.74 -4.98
CA ALA A 50 -23.74 13.03 -5.24
C ALA A 50 -24.47 14.12 -4.44
N GLU A 51 -23.80 15.24 -4.22
CA GLU A 51 -24.48 16.47 -3.82
C GLU A 51 -25.60 16.82 -4.81
N ASP A 52 -26.57 17.60 -4.37
CA ASP A 52 -27.73 18.05 -5.17
C ASP A 52 -27.34 19.14 -6.19
N ARG A 53 -26.18 18.94 -6.83
CA ARG A 53 -25.58 19.80 -7.85
C ARG A 53 -25.61 19.07 -9.19
N PRO A 54 -25.84 19.79 -10.30
CA PRO A 54 -25.83 19.18 -11.63
C PRO A 54 -24.46 18.58 -11.94
N VAL A 55 -24.45 17.31 -12.36
CA VAL A 55 -23.24 16.57 -12.74
C VAL A 55 -23.04 16.71 -14.25
N VAL A 56 -21.86 17.18 -14.65
CA VAL A 56 -21.48 17.36 -16.05
C VAL A 56 -20.88 16.08 -16.63
N LYS A 57 -20.08 15.37 -15.82
CA LYS A 57 -19.35 14.19 -16.26
C LYS A 57 -19.14 13.22 -15.11
N THR A 58 -19.13 11.93 -15.41
CA THR A 58 -18.73 10.86 -14.48
C THR A 58 -17.79 9.88 -15.15
N GLU A 59 -16.84 9.34 -14.38
CA GLU A 59 -15.87 8.35 -14.86
C GLU A 59 -15.60 7.29 -13.79
N LEU A 60 -15.58 6.02 -14.18
CA LEU A 60 -15.12 4.95 -13.29
C LEU A 60 -13.60 5.03 -13.16
N VAL A 61 -13.10 5.17 -11.94
CA VAL A 61 -11.67 5.23 -11.64
C VAL A 61 -11.26 4.09 -10.74
N MET A 62 -10.09 3.53 -11.01
CA MET A 62 -9.57 2.36 -10.30
C MET A 62 -8.06 2.45 -10.08
N GLY A 63 -7.60 2.07 -8.89
CA GLY A 63 -6.19 1.97 -8.53
C GLY A 63 -5.90 0.61 -7.94
N SER A 64 -4.83 -0.03 -8.38
CA SER A 64 -4.38 -1.31 -7.81
C SER A 64 -2.89 -1.28 -7.49
N VAL A 65 -2.51 -2.09 -6.50
CA VAL A 65 -1.12 -2.29 -6.12
C VAL A 65 -0.93 -3.69 -5.55
N VAL A 66 0.24 -4.26 -5.82
CA VAL A 66 0.73 -5.45 -5.13
C VAL A 66 1.94 -5.06 -4.29
N ILE A 67 1.86 -5.29 -2.99
CA ILE A 67 2.96 -5.09 -2.04
C ILE A 67 3.52 -6.46 -1.67
N GLY A 68 4.76 -6.72 -2.07
CA GLY A 68 5.50 -7.91 -1.69
C GLY A 68 5.86 -7.91 -0.20
N GLY A 69 5.85 -9.09 0.39
CA GLY A 69 6.26 -9.30 1.77
C GLY A 69 7.76 -9.22 1.96
N ASP A 70 8.20 -8.51 2.99
CA ASP A 70 9.61 -8.48 3.38
C ASP A 70 9.97 -9.76 4.15
N PHE A 71 10.83 -10.59 3.53
CA PHE A 71 11.30 -11.85 4.10
C PHE A 71 11.91 -11.67 5.50
N PHE A 72 12.64 -10.60 5.74
CA PHE A 72 13.29 -10.36 7.04
C PHE A 72 12.28 -10.04 8.13
N LYS A 73 11.29 -9.21 7.80
CA LYS A 73 10.21 -8.87 8.75
C LYS A 73 9.31 -10.04 9.04
N GLN A 74 9.13 -10.97 8.10
CA GLN A 74 8.39 -12.20 8.35
C GLN A 74 9.14 -13.13 9.30
N THR A 75 10.46 -13.27 9.14
CA THR A 75 11.28 -14.06 10.06
C THR A 75 11.26 -13.45 11.48
N VAL A 76 11.42 -12.12 11.58
CA VAL A 76 11.32 -11.40 12.87
C VAL A 76 9.93 -11.50 13.47
N ALA A 77 8.86 -11.40 12.67
CA ALA A 77 7.49 -11.58 13.14
C ALA A 77 7.24 -13.00 13.65
N GLY A 78 7.83 -14.02 13.02
CA GLY A 78 7.79 -15.41 13.50
C GLY A 78 8.42 -15.54 14.88
N LEU A 79 9.62 -15.00 15.08
CA LEU A 79 10.30 -14.93 16.37
C LEU A 79 9.48 -14.14 17.41
N ALA A 80 8.91 -13.00 17.02
CA ALA A 80 8.10 -12.15 17.89
C ALA A 80 6.77 -12.81 18.30
N SER A 81 6.20 -13.65 17.42
CA SER A 81 4.93 -14.36 17.67
C SER A 81 5.05 -15.42 18.75
N LEU A 82 6.25 -16.01 18.93
CA LEU A 82 6.54 -16.92 20.05
C LEU A 82 6.43 -16.22 21.41
N PHE A 83 6.62 -14.90 21.44
CA PHE A 83 6.48 -14.05 22.63
C PHE A 83 5.11 -13.36 22.72
N GLY A 84 4.13 -13.74 21.89
CA GLY A 84 2.76 -13.20 21.93
C GLY A 84 2.63 -11.75 21.43
N MET A 85 3.62 -11.22 20.71
CA MET A 85 3.55 -9.87 20.16
C MET A 85 2.59 -9.76 18.95
N ARG A 86 1.91 -8.62 18.83
CA ARG A 86 0.93 -8.33 17.76
C ARG A 86 1.58 -8.42 16.37
N ILE A 87 0.87 -8.98 15.38
CA ILE A 87 1.35 -9.18 14.00
C ILE A 87 1.34 -7.83 13.23
N SER A 88 2.22 -6.91 13.63
CA SER A 88 2.30 -5.56 13.05
C SER A 88 2.69 -5.57 11.57
N VAL A 89 3.39 -6.60 11.11
CA VAL A 89 3.94 -6.67 9.74
C VAL A 89 2.82 -6.85 8.70
N ALA A 90 1.86 -7.74 8.94
CA ALA A 90 0.75 -7.95 8.02
C ALA A 90 -0.22 -6.75 8.01
N GLU A 91 -0.49 -6.18 9.17
CA GLU A 91 -1.29 -4.94 9.31
C GLU A 91 -0.62 -3.77 8.57
N ALA A 92 0.69 -3.57 8.76
CA ALA A 92 1.44 -2.50 8.11
C ALA A 92 1.48 -2.64 6.59
N MET A 93 1.66 -3.88 6.08
CA MET A 93 1.60 -4.13 4.63
C MET A 93 0.20 -3.85 4.07
N MET A 94 -0.85 -4.25 4.78
CA MET A 94 -2.23 -4.04 4.36
C MET A 94 -2.59 -2.55 4.32
N ASP A 95 -2.22 -1.79 5.37
CA ASP A 95 -2.48 -0.35 5.40
C ASP A 95 -1.73 0.38 4.28
N ARG A 96 -0.45 0.02 4.06
CA ARG A 96 0.35 0.57 2.96
C ARG A 96 -0.27 0.26 1.59
N ALA A 97 -0.67 -0.99 1.36
CA ALA A 97 -1.30 -1.41 0.11
C ALA A 97 -2.63 -0.66 -0.12
N ARG A 98 -3.44 -0.51 0.93
CA ARG A 98 -4.69 0.27 0.88
C ARG A 98 -4.44 1.73 0.51
N ARG A 99 -3.52 2.40 1.20
CA ARG A 99 -3.18 3.81 0.95
C ARG A 99 -2.69 4.02 -0.47
N GLU A 100 -1.77 3.17 -0.93
CA GLU A 100 -1.22 3.24 -2.28
C GLU A 100 -2.27 2.95 -3.38
N ALA A 101 -3.17 1.99 -3.18
CA ALA A 101 -4.28 1.73 -4.10
C ALA A 101 -5.23 2.94 -4.23
N ILE A 102 -5.61 3.55 -3.09
CA ILE A 102 -6.45 4.75 -3.07
C ILE A 102 -5.74 5.93 -3.74
N LEU A 103 -4.45 6.12 -3.47
CA LEU A 103 -3.66 7.18 -4.12
C LEU A 103 -3.64 7.03 -5.64
N ARG A 104 -3.36 5.83 -6.14
CA ARG A 104 -3.37 5.55 -7.59
C ARG A 104 -4.74 5.75 -8.22
N MET A 105 -5.82 5.46 -7.49
CA MET A 105 -7.19 5.75 -7.94
C MET A 105 -7.42 7.26 -8.02
N LYS A 106 -6.99 8.02 -7.00
CA LYS A 106 -7.11 9.48 -6.96
C LYS A 106 -6.30 10.18 -8.04
N GLU A 107 -5.10 9.68 -8.36
CA GLU A 107 -4.26 10.22 -9.44
C GLU A 107 -4.89 10.10 -10.82
N LYS A 108 -5.77 9.11 -11.04
CA LYS A 108 -6.54 8.98 -12.28
C LYS A 108 -7.75 9.91 -12.36
N ALA A 109 -8.10 10.56 -11.26
CA ALA A 109 -9.24 11.45 -11.11
C ALA A 109 -8.82 12.89 -10.81
N VAL A 110 -7.59 13.28 -11.18
CA VAL A 110 -7.11 14.65 -10.97
C VAL A 110 -7.98 15.62 -11.77
N GLY A 111 -8.58 16.58 -11.08
CA GLY A 111 -9.52 17.55 -11.64
C GLY A 111 -11.00 17.20 -11.43
N ALA A 112 -11.32 16.02 -10.91
CA ALA A 112 -12.66 15.72 -10.41
C ALA A 112 -12.93 16.50 -9.12
N ASP A 113 -14.21 16.76 -8.84
CA ASP A 113 -14.63 17.41 -7.60
C ASP A 113 -14.72 16.41 -6.44
N ALA A 114 -15.10 15.16 -6.74
CA ALA A 114 -15.15 14.07 -5.77
C ALA A 114 -15.05 12.70 -6.45
N ILE A 115 -14.63 11.69 -5.67
CA ILE A 115 -14.77 10.28 -6.02
C ILE A 115 -15.81 9.67 -5.08
N LEU A 116 -16.93 9.22 -5.63
CA LEU A 116 -18.05 8.64 -4.88
C LEU A 116 -18.05 7.13 -4.96
N ASN A 117 -18.84 6.52 -4.08
CA ASN A 117 -19.06 5.09 -3.98
C ASN A 117 -17.75 4.28 -3.93
N VAL A 118 -16.74 4.80 -3.24
CA VAL A 118 -15.43 4.15 -3.14
C VAL A 118 -15.59 2.78 -2.49
N ARG A 119 -14.99 1.77 -3.11
CA ARG A 119 -14.87 0.40 -2.62
C ARG A 119 -13.41 -0.01 -2.63
N PHE A 120 -13.06 -0.82 -1.65
CA PHE A 120 -11.72 -1.30 -1.45
C PHE A 120 -11.74 -2.80 -1.19
N GLU A 121 -10.91 -3.53 -1.91
CA GLU A 121 -10.74 -4.96 -1.76
C GLU A 121 -9.25 -5.28 -1.55
N GLY A 122 -8.98 -6.20 -0.63
CA GLY A 122 -7.64 -6.67 -0.33
C GLY A 122 -7.57 -8.18 -0.39
N MET A 123 -6.60 -8.70 -1.12
CA MET A 123 -6.36 -10.12 -1.29
C MET A 123 -4.96 -10.49 -0.82
N LYS A 124 -4.85 -11.60 -0.08
CA LYS A 124 -3.55 -12.13 0.32
C LYS A 124 -2.98 -12.95 -0.83
N ILE A 125 -1.73 -12.66 -1.19
CA ILE A 125 -0.96 -13.45 -2.16
C ILE A 125 0.02 -14.34 -1.40
N GLY A 126 -0.08 -15.65 -1.59
CA GLY A 126 0.83 -16.64 -0.99
C GLY A 126 0.14 -17.89 -0.46
N GLU A 127 0.93 -18.79 0.11
CA GLU A 127 0.44 -20.02 0.74
C GLU A 127 -0.30 -19.75 2.05
N ARG A 128 -1.21 -20.66 2.45
CA ARG A 128 -2.08 -20.55 3.64
C ARG A 128 -1.37 -20.12 4.94
N LYS A 129 -0.08 -20.44 5.12
CA LYS A 129 0.69 -20.14 6.33
C LYS A 129 1.65 -18.96 6.20
N LYS A 130 1.90 -18.43 4.99
CA LYS A 130 2.88 -17.37 4.75
C LYS A 130 2.34 -16.31 3.80
N ILE A 131 2.14 -15.10 4.32
CA ILE A 131 1.72 -13.95 3.51
C ILE A 131 2.93 -13.51 2.68
N THR A 132 3.01 -13.88 1.41
CA THR A 132 4.12 -13.47 0.53
C THR A 132 3.88 -12.11 -0.12
N GLY A 133 2.64 -11.62 -0.09
CA GLY A 133 2.27 -10.29 -0.53
C GLY A 133 0.79 -9.99 -0.27
N ILE A 134 0.41 -8.75 -0.53
CA ILE A 134 -0.96 -8.27 -0.45
C ILE A 134 -1.25 -7.53 -1.75
N GLU A 135 -2.32 -7.92 -2.42
CA GLU A 135 -2.94 -7.16 -3.49
C GLU A 135 -4.06 -6.29 -2.92
N ALA A 136 -4.13 -5.07 -3.39
CA ALA A 136 -5.10 -4.08 -2.97
C ALA A 136 -5.68 -3.40 -4.22
N LEU A 137 -7.01 -3.36 -4.30
CA LEU A 137 -7.78 -2.72 -5.36
C LEU A 137 -8.71 -1.68 -4.73
N ALA A 138 -8.68 -0.46 -5.26
CA ALA A 138 -9.64 0.60 -4.95
C ALA A 138 -10.37 0.99 -6.23
N CYS A 139 -11.69 1.12 -6.16
CA CYS A 139 -12.51 1.62 -7.27
C CYS A 139 -13.56 2.60 -6.78
N GLY A 140 -14.02 3.49 -7.65
CA GLY A 140 -15.06 4.47 -7.37
C GLY A 140 -15.44 5.27 -8.62
N THR A 141 -16.38 6.19 -8.47
CA THR A 141 -16.85 7.03 -9.57
C THR A 141 -16.39 8.46 -9.35
N ALA A 142 -15.48 8.95 -10.20
CA ALA A 142 -15.10 10.36 -10.25
C ALA A 142 -16.27 11.17 -10.82
N VAL A 143 -16.60 12.29 -10.16
CA VAL A 143 -17.72 13.16 -10.50
C VAL A 143 -17.20 14.58 -10.72
N TYR A 144 -17.68 15.22 -11.78
CA TYR A 144 -17.41 16.60 -12.13
C TYR A 144 -18.72 17.39 -12.12
N TYR A 145 -18.84 18.35 -11.22
CA TYR A 145 -20.02 19.19 -11.07
C TYR A 145 -19.98 20.37 -12.04
N ALA A 146 -21.15 20.91 -12.39
CA ALA A 146 -21.23 22.18 -13.09
C ALA A 146 -20.78 23.29 -12.12
N LYS A 147 -19.96 24.22 -12.63
CA LYS A 147 -19.51 25.40 -11.87
C LYS A 147 -20.58 26.46 -11.78
#